data_AF-A0A2H1KM15-F1
#
_entry.id   AF-A0A2H1KM15-F1
#
_cell.length_a   1.000
_cell.length_b   1.000
_cell.length_c   1.000
_cell.angle_alpha   90.00
_cell.angle_beta   90.00
_cell.angle_gamma   90.00
#
_symmetry.space_group_name_H-M   'P 1'
#
loop_
_entity.id
_entity.type
_entity.pdbx_description
1 polymer ?
#
loop_
_entity_poly.entity_id
_entity_poly.type
_entity_poly.pdbx_seq_one_letter_code
_entity_poly.pdbx_strand_id
1 'polypeptide(L)' 'MAVAIGDDGLVLRVDPEAKWIADDPRAQDAMPGRSMRNWRSFSVTADTSDLAKLVAHAVEQVKTLPPKK' A
#
# COMPACT_ATOMS: atom_id res chain seq x y z
N MET A 1 1.92 10.23 -6.03
CA MET A 1 2.82 9.22 -5.45
C MET A 1 2.02 7.97 -5.15
N ALA A 2 2.45 6.82 -5.69
CA ALA A 2 1.77 5.52 -5.55
C ALA A 2 2.48 4.60 -4.55
N VAL A 3 3.81 4.74 -4.44
CA VAL A 3 4.68 3.96 -3.58
C VAL A 3 5.68 4.89 -2.89
N ALA A 4 6.01 4.60 -1.65
CA ALA A 4 7.08 5.22 -0.88
C ALA A 4 7.82 4.15 -0.05
N ILE A 5 9.06 4.43 0.33
CA ILE A 5 9.83 3.62 1.28
C ILE A 5 9.86 4.39 2.60
N GLY A 6 9.48 3.74 3.68
CA GLY A 6 9.54 4.26 5.05
C GLY A 6 10.47 3.41 5.93
N ASP A 7 10.62 3.80 7.19
CA ASP A 7 11.56 3.17 8.12
C ASP A 7 11.25 1.67 8.37
N ASP A 8 9.97 1.31 8.34
CA ASP A 8 9.50 -0.08 8.55
C ASP A 8 9.29 -0.87 7.25
N GLY A 9 9.53 -0.28 6.08
CA GLY A 9 9.35 -0.98 4.81
C GLY A 9 8.67 -0.17 3.71
N LEU A 10 7.65 -0.74 3.08
CA LEU A 10 7.06 -0.24 1.84
C LEU A 10 5.65 0.31 2.07
N VAL A 11 5.41 1.54 1.63
CA VAL A 11 4.15 2.24 1.83
C VAL A 11 3.46 2.40 0.49
N LEU A 12 2.27 1.80 0.35
CA LEU A 12 1.49 1.75 -0.88
C LEU A 12 0.21 2.56 -0.75
N ARG A 13 -0.10 3.32 -1.80
CA ARG A 13 -1.43 3.89 -1.98
C ARG A 13 -2.31 2.86 -2.67
N VAL A 14 -3.41 2.49 -2.03
CA VAL A 14 -4.32 1.42 -2.45
C VAL A 14 -5.76 1.89 -2.48
N ASP A 15 -6.56 1.29 -3.35
CA ASP A 15 -8.00 1.54 -3.37
C ASP A 15 -8.64 1.15 -2.02
N PRO A 16 -9.52 1.97 -1.42
CA PRO A 16 -10.22 1.60 -0.19
C PRO A 16 -11.08 0.33 -0.31
N GLU A 17 -11.49 -0.04 -1.52
CA GLU A 17 -12.28 -1.26 -1.81
C GLU A 17 -11.40 -2.43 -2.29
N ALA A 18 -10.08 -2.30 -2.25
CA ALA A 18 -9.13 -3.33 -2.62
C ALA A 18 -9.18 -4.54 -1.67
N LYS A 19 -10.01 -5.55 -1.98
CA LYS A 19 -10.12 -6.77 -1.16
C LYS A 19 -8.78 -7.51 -0.97
N TRP A 20 -7.93 -7.48 -1.99
CA TRP A 20 -6.61 -8.13 -1.96
C TRP A 20 -5.64 -7.53 -0.92
N ILE A 21 -5.85 -6.27 -0.52
CA ILE A 21 -5.03 -5.59 0.51
C ILE A 21 -5.69 -5.63 1.88
N ALA A 22 -7.02 -5.64 1.92
CA ALA A 22 -7.80 -5.60 3.16
C ALA A 22 -7.62 -6.86 4.00
N ASP A 23 -7.42 -8.00 3.31
CA ASP A 23 -7.24 -9.31 3.95
C ASP A 23 -5.76 -9.73 4.04
N ASP A 24 -4.81 -8.89 3.58
CA ASP A 24 -3.37 -9.23 3.66
C ASP A 24 -2.87 -8.96 5.09
N PRO A 25 -2.41 -10.00 5.83
CA PRO A 25 -1.97 -9.86 7.21
C PRO A 25 -0.70 -9.01 7.37
N ARG A 26 0.01 -8.73 6.26
CA ARG A 26 1.20 -7.87 6.23
C ARG A 26 0.83 -6.39 6.10
N ALA A 27 -0.40 -6.09 5.66
CA ALA A 27 -0.89 -4.73 5.47
C ALA A 27 -1.27 -4.11 6.82
N GLN A 28 -0.67 -2.98 7.12
CA GLN A 28 -0.99 -2.17 8.30
C GLN A 28 -1.33 -0.74 7.90
N ASP A 29 -1.92 0.02 8.82
CA ASP A 29 -2.11 1.45 8.60
C ASP A 29 -0.77 2.16 8.47
N ALA A 30 -0.62 2.96 7.41
CA ALA A 30 0.66 3.60 7.09
C ALA A 30 1.16 4.61 8.13
N MET A 31 0.28 5.10 9.01
CA MET A 31 0.65 5.94 10.14
C MET A 31 -0.20 5.57 11.36
N PRO A 32 0.42 5.12 12.46
CA PRO A 32 -0.29 4.95 13.72
C PRO A 32 -0.83 6.32 14.19
N GLY A 33 -2.12 6.41 14.47
CA GLY A 33 -2.74 7.63 15.02
C GLY A 33 -3.16 8.70 14.01
N ARG A 34 -2.84 8.54 12.71
CA ARG A 34 -3.37 9.39 11.63
C ARG A 34 -3.72 8.54 10.43
N SER A 35 -5.02 8.26 10.25
CA SER A 35 -5.50 7.52 9.08
C SER A 35 -5.24 8.33 7.82
N MET A 36 -4.16 8.00 7.12
CA MET A 36 -3.98 8.43 5.75
C MET A 36 -4.91 7.60 4.89
N ARG A 37 -6.06 8.17 4.55
CA ARG A 37 -7.05 7.52 3.69
C ARG A 37 -6.34 6.93 2.47
N ASN A 38 -6.52 5.63 2.26
CA ASN A 38 -6.00 4.87 1.11
C ASN A 38 -4.49 4.59 1.12
N TRP A 39 -3.82 4.62 2.28
CA TRP A 39 -2.40 4.26 2.41
C TRP A 39 -2.21 3.10 3.38
N ARG A 40 -1.43 2.10 2.95
CA ARG A 40 -1.07 0.92 3.73
C ARG A 40 0.44 0.79 3.80
N SER A 41 0.96 0.39 4.96
CA SER A 41 2.35 0.00 5.15
C SER A 41 2.48 -1.51 5.08
N PHE A 42 3.58 -1.96 4.51
CA PHE A 42 4.01 -3.35 4.41
C PHE A 42 5.37 -3.47 5.08
N SER A 43 5.44 -4.27 6.14
CA SER A 43 6.72 -4.65 6.72
C SER A 43 7.42 -5.62 5.78
N VAL A 44 8.63 -5.27 5.33
CA VAL A 44 9.39 -6.03 4.30
C VAL A 44 10.32 -7.06 4.95
N THR A 45 10.11 -7.41 6.22
CA THR A 45 11.06 -8.24 7.00
C THR A 45 11.03 -9.73 6.67
N ALA A 46 10.08 -10.23 5.89
CA ALA A 46 10.00 -11.65 5.54
C ALA A 46 9.42 -11.83 4.14
N ASP A 47 10.25 -12.37 3.24
CA ASP A 47 9.90 -12.78 1.87
C ASP A 47 9.51 -11.63 0.91
N THR A 48 10.45 -11.26 0.04
CA THR A 48 10.32 -10.19 -0.96
C THR A 48 9.91 -10.70 -2.34
N SER A 49 9.62 -11.99 -2.49
CA SER A 49 9.39 -12.64 -3.78
C SER A 49 8.12 -12.13 -4.50
N ASP A 50 7.14 -11.60 -3.76
CA ASP A 50 5.90 -11.05 -4.28
C ASP A 50 5.84 -9.50 -4.23
N LEU A 51 6.87 -8.84 -3.70
CA LEU A 51 6.91 -7.39 -3.52
C LEU A 51 6.71 -6.63 -4.86
N ALA A 52 7.33 -7.14 -5.94
CA ALA A 52 7.20 -6.56 -7.27
C ALA A 52 5.74 -6.62 -7.80
N LYS A 53 5.00 -7.69 -7.49
CA LYS A 53 3.59 -7.83 -7.87
C LYS A 53 2.72 -6.87 -7.06
N LEU A 54 3.01 -6.74 -5.76
CA LEU A 54 2.35 -5.80 -4.85
C LEU A 54 2.49 -4.34 -5.33
N VAL A 55 3.71 -3.95 -5.71
CA VAL A 55 4.00 -2.62 -6.29
C VAL A 55 3.27 -2.42 -7.62
N ALA A 56 3.31 -3.41 -8.52
CA ALA A 56 2.63 -3.32 -9.80
C ALA A 56 1.11 -3.13 -9.63
N HIS A 57 0.47 -3.89 -8.73
CA HIS A 57 -0.95 -3.73 -8.42
C HIS A 57 -1.28 -2.36 -7.86
N ALA A 58 -0.47 -1.85 -6.93
CA ALA A 58 -0.68 -0.51 -6.36
C ALA A 58 -0.54 0.59 -7.42
N VAL A 59 0.43 0.48 -8.34
CA VAL A 59 0.61 1.44 -9.44
C VAL A 59 -0.60 1.43 -10.38
N GLU A 60 -1.11 0.25 -10.77
CA GLU A 60 -2.31 0.16 -11.61
C GLU A 60 -3.54 0.73 -10.91
N GLN A 61 -3.74 0.46 -9.62
CA GLN A 61 -4.86 1.04 -8.87
C GLN A 61 -4.76 2.56 -8.75
N VAL A 62 -3.57 3.12 -8.55
CA VAL A 62 -3.45 4.58 -8.43
C VAL A 62 -3.83 5.30 -9.74
N LYS A 63 -3.74 4.63 -10.90
CA LYS A 63 -4.22 5.16 -12.17
C LYS A 63 -5.76 5.23 -12.25
N THR A 64 -6.48 4.38 -11.50
CA THR A 64 -7.95 4.37 -11.48
C THR A 64 -8.51 5.33 -10.44
N LEU A 65 -7.70 5.77 -9.47
CA LEU A 65 -8.14 6.72 -8.47
C LEU A 65 -8.41 8.11 -9.09
N PRO A 66 -9.46 8.81 -8.64
CA PRO A 66 -9.73 10.17 -9.09
C PRO A 66 -8.52 11.08 -8.81
N PRO A 67 -8.23 12.05 -9.70
CA PRO A 67 -7.14 12.98 -9.50
C PRO A 67 -7.30 13.72 -8.18
N LYS A 68 -6.17 13.96 -7.49
CA LYS A 68 -6.17 14.84 -6.32
C LYS A 68 -6.65 16.22 -6.78
N LYS A 69 -7.77 16.69 -6.23
CA LYS A 69 -8.16 18.09 -6.28
C LYS A 69 -7.18 18.93 -5.47
#